data_AF-A0AAU7CNN9-F1
#
_entry.id   AF-A0AAU7CNN9-F1
#
_cell.length_a   1.000
_cell.length_b   1.000
_cell.length_c   1.000
_cell.angle_alpha   90.00
_cell.angle_beta   90.00
_cell.angle_gamma   90.00
#
_symmetry.space_group_name_H-M   'P 1'
#
loop_
_entity.id
_entity.type
_entity.pdbx_description
1 polymer ?
#
loop_
_entity_poly.entity_id
_entity_poly.type
_entity_poly.pdbx_seq_one_letter_code
_entity_poly.pdbx_strand_id
1 'polypeptide(L)'
;MGGNLGQPQRAGTLGHSGMTGGRPVTDPREARTGTEASGIESKKPPISATPTQVHPRMNLRLPSLSSASIASRLLFWFLAIALVPSIILTAVTSYLSRRSVEISVHDRLMVIADAKTTQLENFIRERRGDVAVLGQAPAVVTAVTRLSELVKTGKRDTDEYRRDAEVMRTGLGVFAHSYGYPNIYIFDIEGVPLASYQRGFDTGENLLTGPMKGTEFADAFVRARTLLQAVMSDYQLYPGRSQPSAFVAGPVMQNGISVGVAIVELGNAQVFRVFEDYSGLGSTGETVVAMRAGEEMTFVAPTRFDRTSAFRLKIPLGGASSEGMQRAVRGKRGYGEGRDYRGLPVIAAWSYLPSYRWGMVVKQDVGEAFELIRQQRIVVVILLSLTVVAVGLVAILVARSLSRPIRDAADVANRVAAGDLSVQIKTRATGEAGQLLTAVKKMTLDLKTLIGKIQKSSVALMSTATEIAATSRQQQETVNEYGPPPARRPPRPSRSRRPARNCSAP
;
A
#
# COMPACT_ATOMS: atom_id res chain seq x y z
N MET A 1 28.96 18.84 45.29
CA MET A 1 30.18 19.08 44.49
C MET A 1 29.81 18.73 43.04
N GLY A 2 29.56 19.63 42.09
CA GLY A 2 30.05 20.98 41.86
C GLY A 2 31.19 20.95 40.84
N GLY A 3 30.95 21.36 39.58
CA GLY A 3 31.94 21.50 38.49
C GLY A 3 31.62 20.62 37.27
N ASN A 4 31.00 21.05 36.16
CA ASN A 4 31.11 22.21 35.26
C ASN A 4 32.08 22.01 34.07
N LEU A 5 31.47 21.94 32.88
CA LEU A 5 31.87 22.38 31.53
C LEU A 5 33.16 21.88 30.84
N GLY A 6 32.96 21.47 29.58
CA GLY A 6 33.99 21.40 28.54
C GLY A 6 33.39 21.07 27.16
N GLN A 7 32.89 22.09 26.44
CA GLN A 7 32.66 22.01 24.98
C GLN A 7 34.00 22.18 24.22
N PRO A 8 34.18 21.56 23.04
CA PRO A 8 35.25 21.94 22.13
C PRO A 8 34.76 22.91 21.03
N GLN A 9 35.62 23.90 20.76
CA GLN A 9 35.47 24.96 19.78
C GLN A 9 35.65 24.48 18.32
N ARG A 10 34.95 25.17 17.40
CA ARG A 10 35.18 25.16 15.95
C ARG A 10 36.24 26.22 15.56
N ALA A 11 37.16 25.82 14.69
CA ALA A 11 37.91 26.64 13.73
C ALA A 11 38.09 25.75 12.48
N GLY A 12 38.08 26.18 11.22
CA GLY A 12 38.23 27.49 10.63
C GLY A 12 39.33 27.46 9.55
N THR A 13 38.93 27.19 8.30
CA THR A 13 39.50 27.71 7.02
C THR A 13 40.91 27.35 6.52
N LEU A 14 40.97 27.00 5.22
CA LEU A 14 41.94 27.31 4.12
C LEU A 14 41.76 26.21 3.04
N GLY A 15 41.58 26.39 1.72
CA GLY A 15 41.72 27.52 0.79
C GLY A 15 42.76 27.18 -0.29
N HIS A 16 42.37 26.82 -1.52
CA HIS A 16 43.10 26.92 -2.83
C HIS A 16 42.19 26.33 -3.94
N SER A 17 41.64 27.08 -4.91
CA SER A 17 42.19 27.79 -6.09
C SER A 17 42.56 26.89 -7.29
N GLY A 18 41.92 27.15 -8.45
CA GLY A 18 42.58 27.03 -9.77
C GLY A 18 41.94 26.19 -10.90
N MET A 19 41.38 26.91 -11.88
CA MET A 19 41.48 26.69 -13.36
C MET A 19 40.59 25.64 -14.08
N THR A 20 39.62 26.10 -14.91
CA THR A 20 39.58 26.15 -16.41
C THR A 20 39.65 24.79 -17.09
N GLY A 21 38.86 24.37 -18.07
CA GLY A 21 37.93 24.99 -19.02
C GLY A 21 37.88 24.03 -20.22
N GLY A 22 36.72 23.81 -20.85
CA GLY A 22 36.64 22.93 -22.03
C GLY A 22 35.22 22.51 -22.42
N ARG A 23 34.62 23.24 -23.36
CA ARG A 23 33.48 22.79 -24.16
C ARG A 23 34.00 22.02 -25.38
N PRO A 24 33.24 21.06 -25.93
CA PRO A 24 33.31 20.75 -27.34
C PRO A 24 32.07 21.29 -28.08
N VAL A 25 32.35 21.99 -29.16
CA VAL A 25 31.45 22.34 -30.27
C VAL A 25 31.37 21.12 -31.19
N THR A 26 30.18 20.76 -31.66
CA THR A 26 30.01 19.95 -32.87
C THR A 26 28.95 20.61 -33.74
N ASP A 27 29.34 20.99 -34.95
CA ASP A 27 28.49 21.48 -36.03
C ASP A 27 28.40 20.38 -37.11
N PRO A 28 27.24 20.15 -37.77
CA PRO A 28 27.05 19.08 -38.75
C PRO A 28 27.03 19.61 -40.19
N ARG A 29 27.52 18.83 -41.17
CA ARG A 29 27.19 18.93 -42.60
C ARG A 29 27.81 17.73 -43.35
N GLU A 30 26.96 16.89 -43.95
CA GLU A 30 26.63 16.83 -45.40
C GLU A 30 27.50 15.82 -46.16
N ALA A 31 26.85 14.83 -46.79
CA ALA A 31 27.04 14.52 -48.21
C ALA A 31 26.03 13.46 -48.68
N ARG A 32 25.24 13.85 -49.68
CA ARG A 32 24.40 13.02 -50.54
C ARG A 32 25.23 12.27 -51.59
N THR A 33 24.55 11.30 -52.21
CA THR A 33 24.65 10.70 -53.57
C THR A 33 24.88 9.20 -53.44
N GLY A 34 24.05 8.28 -53.94
CA GLY A 34 23.04 8.32 -55.00
C GLY A 34 23.55 7.47 -56.16
N THR A 35 22.94 6.32 -56.44
CA THR A 35 22.80 5.73 -57.80
C THR A 35 21.75 4.61 -57.78
N GLU A 36 20.91 4.65 -58.80
CA GLU A 36 19.76 3.81 -59.14
C GLU A 36 20.11 2.38 -59.57
N ALA A 37 19.14 1.45 -59.49
CA ALA A 37 18.52 0.85 -60.69
C ALA A 37 17.58 -0.34 -60.36
N SER A 38 16.62 -0.52 -61.28
CA SER A 38 15.81 -1.72 -61.55
C SER A 38 14.47 -1.88 -60.83
N GLY A 39 13.42 -1.42 -61.50
CA GLY A 39 12.04 -1.74 -61.20
C GLY A 39 11.62 -3.12 -61.71
N ILE A 40 10.68 -3.73 -60.99
CA ILE A 40 9.77 -4.77 -61.48
C ILE A 40 8.38 -4.38 -60.98
N GLU A 41 7.53 -4.07 -61.94
CA GLU A 41 6.15 -3.60 -61.80
C GLU A 41 5.24 -4.79 -61.43
N SER A 42 4.65 -4.77 -60.23
CA SER A 42 3.63 -5.74 -59.80
C SER A 42 2.36 -5.00 -59.40
N LYS A 43 1.34 -5.18 -60.23
CA LYS A 43 0.01 -4.56 -60.21
C LYS A 43 -0.80 -5.12 -59.03
N LYS A 44 -0.96 -4.34 -57.96
CA LYS A 44 -1.74 -4.69 -56.75
C LYS A 44 -3.10 -3.95 -56.78
N PRO A 45 -4.24 -4.63 -56.51
CA PRO A 45 -5.56 -4.00 -56.51
C PRO A 45 -5.77 -3.13 -55.25
N PRO A 46 -6.73 -2.18 -55.26
CA PRO A 46 -6.88 -1.19 -54.21
C PRO A 46 -7.35 -1.80 -52.89
N ILE A 47 -6.71 -1.34 -51.82
CA ILE A 47 -6.95 -1.71 -50.43
C ILE A 47 -8.35 -1.21 -50.03
N SER A 48 -9.26 -2.15 -49.74
CA SER A 48 -10.47 -1.87 -48.99
C SER A 48 -10.08 -1.40 -47.59
N ALA A 49 -10.44 -0.17 -47.24
CA ALA A 49 -10.25 0.37 -45.89
C ALA A 49 -11.02 -0.48 -44.87
N THR A 50 -10.29 -1.26 -44.09
CA THR A 50 -10.79 -1.89 -42.86
C THR A 50 -11.09 -0.77 -41.87
N PRO A 51 -12.30 -0.66 -41.30
CA PRO A 51 -12.62 0.41 -40.38
C PRO A 51 -11.82 0.22 -39.09
N THR A 52 -11.08 1.27 -38.73
CA THR A 52 -10.44 1.48 -37.45
C THR A 52 -11.43 1.16 -36.32
N GLN A 53 -11.18 0.08 -35.59
CA GLN A 53 -11.88 -0.23 -34.33
C GLN A 53 -11.53 0.87 -33.32
N VAL A 54 -12.40 1.88 -33.25
CA VAL A 54 -12.36 2.93 -32.24
C VAL A 54 -12.66 2.26 -30.89
N HIS A 55 -11.70 2.30 -29.97
CA HIS A 55 -11.94 1.96 -28.57
C HIS A 55 -13.25 2.61 -28.09
N PRO A 56 -14.15 1.89 -27.40
CA PRO A 56 -15.36 2.51 -26.89
C PRO A 56 -14.94 3.61 -25.91
N ARG A 57 -15.05 4.87 -26.35
CA ARG A 57 -15.07 6.00 -25.43
C ARG A 57 -16.26 5.75 -24.53
N MET A 58 -16.00 5.35 -23.29
CA MET A 58 -16.99 5.30 -22.23
C MET A 58 -17.42 6.75 -22.00
N ASN A 59 -18.38 7.20 -22.81
CA ASN A 59 -19.04 8.48 -22.67
C ASN A 59 -19.85 8.37 -21.38
N LEU A 60 -19.23 8.76 -20.27
CA LEU A 60 -19.90 8.97 -19.00
C LEU A 60 -20.85 10.16 -19.19
N ARG A 61 -22.03 9.91 -19.77
CA ARG A 61 -23.11 10.88 -19.85
C ARG A 61 -23.56 11.15 -18.42
N LEU A 62 -23.01 12.19 -17.81
CA LEU A 62 -23.57 12.77 -16.60
C LEU A 62 -25.05 13.07 -16.90
N PRO A 63 -26.00 12.62 -16.06
CA PRO A 63 -27.42 12.85 -16.31
C PRO A 63 -27.65 14.35 -16.49
N SER A 64 -28.34 14.76 -17.55
CA SER A 64 -28.63 16.17 -17.80
C SER A 64 -29.50 16.69 -16.66
N LEU A 65 -28.88 17.39 -15.70
CA LEU A 65 -29.56 17.92 -14.52
C LEU A 65 -30.63 18.97 -14.88
N SER A 66 -30.69 19.44 -16.13
CA SER A 66 -31.61 20.48 -16.60
C SER A 66 -33.09 20.07 -16.64
N SER A 67 -33.42 18.78 -16.81
CA SER A 67 -34.82 18.29 -16.81
C SER A 67 -35.27 17.69 -15.47
N ALA A 68 -34.35 17.58 -14.50
CA ALA A 68 -34.61 16.93 -13.23
C ALA A 68 -35.35 17.85 -12.24
N SER A 69 -36.25 17.27 -11.43
CA SER A 69 -36.95 18.00 -10.36
C SER A 69 -35.97 18.67 -9.37
N ILE A 70 -36.41 19.75 -8.72
CA ILE A 70 -35.64 20.43 -7.67
C ILE A 70 -35.14 19.43 -6.61
N ALA A 71 -35.99 18.47 -6.23
CA ALA A 71 -35.67 17.38 -5.30
C ALA A 71 -34.47 16.52 -5.73
N SER A 72 -34.44 16.08 -6.99
CA SER A 72 -33.33 15.28 -7.53
C SER A 72 -32.03 16.05 -7.63
N ARG A 73 -32.09 17.37 -7.93
CA ARG A 73 -30.90 18.22 -7.96
C ARG A 73 -30.33 18.42 -6.56
N LEU A 74 -31.18 18.68 -5.56
CA LEU A 74 -30.77 18.79 -4.17
C LEU A 74 -30.15 17.49 -3.66
N LEU A 75 -30.80 16.35 -3.92
CA LEU A 75 -30.27 15.03 -3.54
C LEU A 75 -28.88 14.78 -4.15
N PHE A 76 -28.70 15.08 -5.43
CA PHE A 76 -27.41 14.94 -6.10
C PHE A 76 -26.34 15.80 -5.43
N TRP A 77 -26.60 17.08 -5.18
CA TRP A 77 -25.63 17.98 -4.56
C TRP A 77 -25.32 17.64 -3.11
N PHE A 78 -26.32 17.25 -2.31
CA PHE A 78 -26.10 16.78 -0.95
C PHE A 78 -25.22 15.53 -0.92
N LEU A 79 -25.50 14.57 -1.80
CA LEU A 79 -24.69 13.37 -1.90
C LEU A 79 -23.28 13.70 -2.41
N ALA A 80 -23.13 14.56 -3.42
CA ALA A 80 -21.83 14.94 -3.95
C ALA A 80 -20.95 15.62 -2.89
N ILE A 81 -21.50 16.59 -2.14
CA ILE A 81 -20.78 17.33 -1.10
C ILE A 81 -20.36 16.41 0.06
N ALA A 82 -21.17 15.41 0.41
CA ALA A 82 -20.81 14.45 1.46
C ALA A 82 -19.84 13.38 0.97
N LEU A 83 -20.10 12.79 -0.20
CA LEU A 83 -19.41 11.58 -0.66
C LEU A 83 -18.03 11.88 -1.25
N VAL A 84 -17.88 12.99 -1.99
CA VAL A 84 -16.62 13.32 -2.68
C VAL A 84 -15.48 13.51 -1.67
N PRO A 85 -15.59 14.35 -0.61
CA PRO A 85 -14.53 14.49 0.38
C PRO A 85 -14.25 13.18 1.13
N SER A 86 -15.29 12.39 1.46
CA SER A 86 -15.12 11.10 2.14
C SER A 86 -14.37 10.08 1.29
N ILE A 87 -14.65 10.02 -0.02
CA ILE A 87 -13.92 9.15 -0.96
C ILE A 87 -12.47 9.60 -1.09
N ILE A 88 -12.22 10.91 -1.24
CA ILE A 88 -10.87 11.45 -1.32
C ILE A 88 -10.09 11.13 -0.05
N LEU A 89 -10.68 11.41 1.13
CA LEU A 89 -10.06 11.11 2.42
C LEU A 89 -9.78 9.62 2.57
N THR A 90 -10.72 8.75 2.19
CA THR A 90 -10.56 7.30 2.22
C THR A 90 -9.43 6.83 1.30
N ALA A 91 -9.37 7.37 0.08
CA ALA A 91 -8.33 7.02 -0.90
C ALA A 91 -6.94 7.46 -0.41
N VAL A 92 -6.82 8.69 0.09
CA VAL A 92 -5.57 9.25 0.62
C VAL A 92 -5.12 8.47 1.85
N THR A 93 -5.99 8.24 2.83
CA THR A 93 -5.66 7.48 4.04
C THR A 93 -5.28 6.03 3.71
N SER A 94 -6.02 5.35 2.83
CA SER A 94 -5.68 4.00 2.40
C SER A 94 -4.32 3.94 1.69
N TYR A 95 -4.01 4.94 0.87
CA TYR A 95 -2.71 5.04 0.21
C TYR A 95 -1.56 5.25 1.20
N LEU A 96 -1.73 6.19 2.14
CA LEU A 96 -0.74 6.48 3.19
C LEU A 96 -0.53 5.27 4.11
N SER A 97 -1.61 4.62 4.55
CA SER A 97 -1.55 3.43 5.39
C SER A 97 -0.86 2.27 4.70
N ARG A 98 -1.17 2.00 3.42
CA ARG A 98 -0.51 0.93 2.66
C ARG A 98 1.00 1.15 2.59
N ARG A 99 1.43 2.36 2.22
CA ARG A 99 2.85 2.71 2.11
C ARG A 99 3.56 2.65 3.47
N SER A 100 2.91 3.11 4.53
CA SER A 100 3.49 3.06 5.88
C SER A 100 3.66 1.64 6.39
N VAL A 101 2.70 0.75 6.14
CA VAL A 101 2.81 -0.67 6.50
C VAL A 101 3.88 -1.36 5.69
N GLU A 102 3.96 -1.10 4.38
CA GLU A 102 5.00 -1.67 3.53
C GLU A 102 6.41 -1.29 4.03
N ILE A 103 6.64 -0.01 4.35
CA ILE A 103 7.91 0.46 4.94
C ILE A 103 8.16 -0.20 6.30
N SER A 104 7.15 -0.28 7.17
CA SER A 104 7.31 -0.88 8.50
C SER A 104 7.63 -2.37 8.44
N VAL A 105 6.98 -3.11 7.54
CA VAL A 105 7.27 -4.54 7.29
C VAL A 105 8.67 -4.68 6.72
N HIS A 106 9.03 -3.83 5.75
CA HIS A 106 10.37 -3.80 5.17
C HIS A 106 11.46 -3.62 6.24
N ASP A 107 11.37 -2.54 7.03
CA ASP A 107 12.37 -2.23 8.07
C ASP A 107 12.48 -3.36 9.09
N ARG A 108 11.34 -3.94 9.49
CA ARG A 108 11.31 -5.07 10.42
C ARG A 108 12.02 -6.30 9.85
N LEU A 109 11.72 -6.68 8.60
CA LEU A 109 12.34 -7.84 7.96
C LEU A 109 13.85 -7.62 7.76
N MET A 110 14.27 -6.41 7.39
CA MET A 110 15.70 -6.06 7.27
C MET A 110 16.42 -6.13 8.61
N VAL A 111 15.84 -5.58 9.68
CA VAL A 111 16.43 -5.65 11.03
C VAL A 111 16.57 -7.09 11.50
N ILE A 112 15.55 -7.93 11.28
CA ILE A 112 15.63 -9.36 11.61
C ILE A 112 16.68 -10.07 10.77
N ALA A 113 16.73 -9.79 9.46
CA ALA A 113 17.72 -10.37 8.56
C ALA A 113 19.15 -9.99 8.96
N ASP A 114 19.40 -8.73 9.29
CA ASP A 114 20.71 -8.26 9.74
C ASP A 114 21.07 -8.89 11.11
N ALA A 115 20.13 -8.92 12.07
CA ALA A 115 20.36 -9.54 13.37
C ALA A 115 20.71 -11.03 13.25
N LYS A 116 19.96 -11.80 12.45
CA LYS A 116 20.23 -13.22 12.20
C LYS A 116 21.55 -13.43 11.46
N THR A 117 21.87 -12.57 10.50
CA THR A 117 23.17 -12.58 9.79
C THR A 117 24.31 -12.41 10.80
N THR A 118 24.24 -11.38 11.64
CA THR A 118 25.25 -11.12 12.67
C THR A 118 25.35 -12.27 13.66
N GLN A 119 24.24 -12.85 14.10
CA GLN A 119 24.23 -13.99 15.00
C GLN A 119 24.95 -15.20 14.40
N LEU A 120 24.69 -15.52 13.13
CA LEU A 120 25.32 -16.65 12.43
C LEU A 120 26.82 -16.43 12.18
N GLU A 121 27.21 -15.22 11.77
CA GLU A 121 28.61 -14.86 11.55
C GLU A 121 29.41 -14.84 12.85
N ASN A 122 28.81 -14.35 13.95
CA ASN A 122 29.43 -14.41 15.27
C ASN A 122 29.58 -15.85 15.75
N PHE A 123 28.58 -16.70 15.55
CA PHE A 123 28.67 -18.12 15.88
C PHE A 123 29.88 -18.77 15.19
N ILE A 124 30.08 -18.55 13.90
CA ILE A 124 31.26 -19.10 13.20
C ILE A 124 32.57 -18.49 13.69
N ARG A 125 32.59 -17.20 13.98
CA ARG A 125 33.77 -16.54 14.55
C ARG A 125 34.16 -17.19 15.88
N GLU A 126 33.19 -17.49 16.74
CA GLU A 126 33.41 -18.19 18.00
C GLU A 126 33.96 -19.60 17.75
N ARG A 127 33.36 -20.40 16.84
CA ARG A 127 33.87 -21.74 16.51
C ARG A 127 35.30 -21.72 15.96
N ARG A 128 35.66 -20.73 15.14
CA ARG A 128 37.06 -20.54 14.68
C ARG A 128 37.99 -20.21 15.84
N GLY A 129 37.53 -19.37 16.78
CA GLY A 129 38.25 -19.07 18.02
C GLY A 129 38.48 -20.31 18.88
N ASP A 130 37.46 -21.14 19.07
CA ASP A 130 37.54 -22.38 19.84
C ASP A 130 38.63 -23.32 19.28
N VAL A 131 38.66 -23.53 17.96
CA VAL A 131 39.68 -24.38 17.32
C VAL A 131 41.07 -23.75 17.39
N ALA A 132 41.18 -22.42 17.28
CA ALA A 132 42.45 -21.73 17.42
C ALA A 132 43.03 -21.89 18.84
N VAL A 133 42.19 -21.81 19.88
CA VAL A 133 42.59 -22.08 21.27
C VAL A 133 43.00 -23.54 21.44
N LEU A 134 42.22 -24.47 20.90
CA LEU A 134 42.53 -25.91 20.95
C LEU A 134 43.87 -26.22 20.28
N GLY A 135 44.15 -25.65 19.10
CA GLY A 135 45.38 -25.86 18.34
C GLY A 135 46.64 -25.26 18.97
N GLN A 136 46.48 -24.31 19.89
CA GLN A 136 47.59 -23.71 20.64
C GLN A 136 47.73 -24.27 22.06
N ALA A 137 46.80 -25.11 22.51
CA ALA A 137 46.85 -25.68 23.85
C ALA A 137 48.09 -26.58 24.00
N PRO A 138 48.98 -26.34 25.00
CA PRO A 138 50.22 -27.10 25.15
C PRO A 138 50.01 -28.62 25.21
N ALA A 139 48.95 -29.07 25.89
CA ALA A 139 48.60 -30.49 25.96
C ALA A 139 48.29 -31.09 24.58
N VAL A 140 47.60 -30.35 23.70
CA VAL A 140 47.29 -30.80 22.34
C VAL A 140 48.55 -30.80 21.49
N VAL A 141 49.36 -29.74 21.55
CA VAL A 141 50.61 -29.65 20.79
C VAL A 141 51.56 -30.80 21.16
N THR A 142 51.79 -31.03 22.45
CA THR A 142 52.64 -32.13 22.93
C THR A 142 52.10 -33.50 22.50
N ALA A 143 50.78 -33.71 22.61
CA ALA A 143 50.17 -34.98 22.22
C ALA A 143 50.27 -35.23 20.70
N VAL A 144 50.05 -34.21 19.87
CA VAL A 144 50.17 -34.30 18.41
C VAL A 144 51.60 -34.67 18.01
N THR A 145 52.60 -33.97 18.55
CA THR A 145 54.00 -34.24 18.23
C THR A 145 54.39 -35.66 18.62
N ARG A 146 54.02 -36.10 19.84
CA ARG A 146 54.37 -37.44 20.34
C ARG A 146 53.64 -38.56 19.58
N LEU A 147 52.33 -38.42 19.35
CA LEU A 147 51.57 -39.42 18.59
C LEU A 147 52.05 -39.50 17.15
N SER A 148 52.35 -38.38 16.49
CA SER A 148 52.90 -38.38 15.13
C SER A 148 54.24 -39.10 15.06
N GLU A 149 55.15 -38.88 16.03
CA GLU A 149 56.43 -39.59 16.11
C GLU A 149 56.26 -41.11 16.29
N LEU A 150 55.33 -41.53 17.16
CA LEU A 150 55.00 -42.95 17.34
C LEU A 150 54.46 -43.59 16.07
N VAL A 151 53.63 -42.87 15.29
CA VAL A 151 53.17 -43.39 13.99
C VAL A 151 54.34 -43.50 13.00
N LYS A 152 55.17 -42.47 12.89
CA LYS A 152 56.33 -42.44 11.96
C LYS A 152 57.36 -43.53 12.25
N THR A 153 57.50 -43.92 13.52
CA THR A 153 58.40 -45.01 13.96
C THR A 153 57.75 -46.39 13.93
N GLY A 154 56.54 -46.53 13.36
CA GLY A 154 55.84 -47.82 13.24
C GLY A 154 55.26 -48.35 14.55
N LYS A 155 55.11 -47.50 15.57
CA LYS A 155 54.63 -47.85 16.92
C LYS A 155 53.13 -47.59 17.14
N ARG A 156 52.34 -47.41 16.07
CA ARG A 156 50.90 -47.10 16.16
C ARG A 156 50.10 -48.16 16.94
N ASP A 157 50.45 -49.44 16.82
CA ASP A 157 49.72 -50.53 17.46
C ASP A 157 50.20 -50.86 18.89
N THR A 158 51.17 -50.11 19.40
CA THR A 158 51.75 -50.34 20.73
C THR A 158 50.84 -49.88 21.88
N ASP A 159 51.05 -50.44 23.07
CA ASP A 159 50.38 -49.96 24.30
C ASP A 159 50.74 -48.51 24.64
N GLU A 160 51.90 -48.03 24.19
CA GLU A 160 52.31 -46.62 24.36
C GLU A 160 51.40 -45.68 23.58
N TYR A 161 51.22 -45.93 22.28
CA TYR A 161 50.31 -45.13 21.45
C TYR A 161 48.88 -45.18 21.98
N ARG A 162 48.38 -46.37 22.34
CA ARG A 162 47.01 -46.53 22.88
C ARG A 162 46.80 -45.71 24.16
N ARG A 163 47.79 -45.66 25.06
CA ARG A 163 47.71 -44.84 26.29
C ARG A 163 47.69 -43.35 25.98
N ASP A 164 48.61 -42.86 25.16
CA ASP A 164 48.69 -41.43 24.83
C ASP A 164 47.46 -40.95 24.05
N ALA A 165 46.97 -41.76 23.11
CA ALA A 165 45.75 -41.47 22.36
C ALA A 165 44.51 -41.44 23.27
N GLU A 166 44.46 -42.28 24.30
CA GLU A 166 43.35 -42.32 25.28
C GLU A 166 43.34 -41.08 26.19
N VAL A 167 44.50 -40.62 26.64
CA VAL A 167 44.64 -39.37 27.41
C VAL A 167 44.14 -38.20 26.57
N MET A 168 44.57 -38.14 25.30
CA MET A 168 44.12 -37.12 24.36
C MET A 168 42.62 -37.19 24.11
N ARG A 169 42.08 -38.38 23.86
CA ARG A 169 40.64 -38.61 23.66
C ARG A 169 39.81 -38.11 24.85
N THR A 170 40.27 -38.36 26.07
CA THR A 170 39.61 -37.88 27.29
C THR A 170 39.60 -36.34 27.37
N GLY A 171 40.74 -35.71 27.08
CA GLY A 171 40.85 -34.24 27.03
C GLY A 171 39.97 -33.61 25.95
N LEU A 172 39.96 -34.20 24.76
CA LEU A 172 39.06 -33.79 23.67
C LEU A 172 37.59 -33.95 24.07
N GLY A 173 37.25 -34.98 24.85
CA GLY A 173 35.91 -35.18 25.37
C GLY A 173 35.43 -34.07 26.29
N VAL A 174 36.29 -33.55 27.17
CA VAL A 174 35.94 -32.39 28.02
C VAL A 174 35.63 -31.17 27.16
N PHE A 175 36.46 -30.91 26.16
CA PHE A 175 36.27 -29.78 25.24
C PHE A 175 34.99 -29.96 24.41
N ALA A 176 34.80 -31.15 23.82
CA ALA A 176 33.64 -31.46 22.98
C ALA A 176 32.32 -31.31 23.74
N HIS A 177 32.22 -31.82 24.97
CA HIS A 177 31.02 -31.66 25.78
C HIS A 177 30.78 -30.21 26.20
N SER A 178 31.83 -29.48 26.60
CA SER A 178 31.69 -28.11 27.09
C SER A 178 31.18 -27.14 26.02
N TYR A 179 31.65 -27.33 24.78
CA TYR A 179 31.27 -26.47 23.65
C TYR A 179 30.16 -27.07 22.76
N GLY A 180 29.75 -28.32 23.04
CA GLY A 180 28.67 -29.00 22.32
C GLY A 180 29.04 -29.47 20.91
N TYR A 181 30.30 -29.87 20.70
CA TYR A 181 30.76 -30.45 19.43
C TYR A 181 30.43 -31.94 19.35
N PRO A 182 29.80 -32.42 18.25
CA PRO A 182 29.57 -33.85 18.03
C PRO A 182 30.86 -34.66 18.05
N ASN A 183 31.91 -34.16 17.40
CA ASN A 183 33.21 -34.81 17.38
C ASN A 183 34.35 -33.81 17.17
N ILE A 184 35.55 -34.23 17.55
CA ILE A 184 36.80 -33.52 17.30
C ILE A 184 37.78 -34.55 16.78
N TYR A 185 38.47 -34.20 15.70
CA TYR A 185 39.48 -35.01 15.03
C TYR A 185 40.82 -34.29 15.09
N ILE A 186 41.87 -35.07 15.28
CA ILE A 186 43.23 -34.56 15.31
C ILE A 186 44.06 -35.37 14.33
N PHE A 187 44.72 -34.65 13.44
CA PHE A 187 45.58 -35.19 12.40
C PHE A 187 46.98 -34.63 12.54
N ASP A 188 47.98 -35.39 12.10
CA ASP A 188 49.30 -34.83 11.86
C ASP A 188 49.32 -33.92 10.62
N ILE A 189 50.46 -33.31 10.32
CA ILE A 189 50.60 -32.38 9.20
C ILE A 189 50.48 -33.04 7.81
N GLU A 190 50.67 -34.37 7.74
CA GLU A 190 50.61 -35.20 6.54
C GLU A 190 49.19 -35.74 6.28
N GLY A 191 48.26 -35.59 7.23
CA GLY A 191 46.86 -36.01 7.14
C GLY A 191 46.58 -37.37 7.77
N VAL A 192 47.51 -37.92 8.56
CA VAL A 192 47.31 -39.18 9.27
C VAL A 192 46.45 -38.92 10.52
N PRO A 193 45.35 -39.68 10.73
CA PRO A 193 44.52 -39.52 11.92
C PRO A 193 45.26 -40.01 13.16
N LEU A 194 45.38 -39.13 14.17
CA LEU A 194 46.06 -39.41 15.44
C LEU A 194 45.08 -39.74 16.55
N ALA A 195 44.00 -38.97 16.69
CA ALA A 195 42.99 -39.18 17.73
C ALA A 195 41.66 -38.54 17.34
N SER A 196 40.57 -39.05 17.90
CA SER A 196 39.26 -38.40 17.87
C SER A 196 38.51 -38.61 19.17
N TYR A 197 37.61 -37.69 19.52
CA TYR A 197 36.79 -37.80 20.74
C TYR A 197 35.86 -39.04 20.69
N GLN A 198 35.14 -39.19 19.58
CA GLN A 198 34.30 -40.36 19.28
C GLN A 198 34.79 -41.04 17.99
N ARG A 199 34.40 -42.31 17.79
CA ARG A 199 34.52 -42.94 16.47
C ARG A 199 33.67 -42.13 15.49
N GLY A 200 34.34 -41.57 14.49
CA GLY A 200 33.71 -40.68 13.51
C GLY A 200 33.76 -41.28 12.11
N PHE A 201 33.98 -40.42 11.13
CA PHE A 201 34.14 -40.81 9.73
C PHE A 201 35.31 -41.77 9.53
N ASP A 202 35.17 -42.70 8.59
CA ASP A 202 36.29 -43.51 8.14
C ASP A 202 37.20 -42.68 7.25
N THR A 203 38.30 -42.20 7.83
CA THR A 203 39.32 -41.44 7.11
C THR A 203 40.37 -42.32 6.44
N GLY A 204 40.30 -43.65 6.64
CA GLY A 204 41.39 -44.56 6.32
C GLY A 204 42.68 -44.22 7.06
N GLU A 205 43.82 -44.66 6.52
CA GLU A 205 45.15 -44.38 7.08
C GLU A 205 45.59 -42.92 6.88
N ASN A 206 45.02 -42.21 5.91
CA ASN A 206 45.35 -40.82 5.63
C ASN A 206 44.16 -40.09 4.99
N LEU A 207 43.83 -38.91 5.50
CA LEU A 207 42.70 -38.09 5.07
C LEU A 207 42.78 -37.64 3.60
N LEU A 208 43.99 -37.47 3.07
CA LEU A 208 44.25 -36.94 1.73
C LEU A 208 44.28 -38.02 0.64
N THR A 209 44.50 -39.28 1.01
CA THR A 209 44.57 -40.41 0.07
C THR A 209 43.48 -41.45 0.28
N GLY A 210 42.83 -41.44 1.46
CA GLY A 210 41.78 -42.36 1.84
C GLY A 210 40.37 -41.99 1.33
N PRO A 211 39.32 -42.57 1.94
CA PRO A 211 37.92 -42.42 1.49
C PRO A 211 37.38 -40.99 1.48
N MET A 212 37.99 -40.10 2.25
CA MET A 212 37.56 -38.71 2.42
C MET A 212 38.21 -37.74 1.42
N LYS A 213 39.05 -38.24 0.52
CA LYS A 213 39.69 -37.42 -0.52
C LYS A 213 38.64 -36.71 -1.39
N GLY A 214 38.82 -35.41 -1.62
CA GLY A 214 37.92 -34.60 -2.44
C GLY A 214 36.62 -34.22 -1.75
N THR A 215 36.52 -34.43 -0.43
CA THR A 215 35.43 -33.89 0.39
C THR A 215 35.84 -32.58 1.04
N GLU A 216 34.86 -31.78 1.44
CA GLU A 216 35.02 -30.56 2.23
C GLU A 216 35.73 -30.80 3.57
N PHE A 217 35.72 -32.05 4.08
CA PHE A 217 36.44 -32.40 5.30
C PHE A 217 37.96 -32.44 5.06
N ALA A 218 38.39 -33.11 3.98
CA ALA A 218 39.79 -33.11 3.56
C ALA A 218 40.25 -31.73 3.05
N ASP A 219 39.39 -31.01 2.33
CA ASP A 219 39.74 -29.68 1.83
C ASP A 219 39.88 -28.66 2.98
N ALA A 220 39.05 -28.75 4.02
CA ALA A 220 39.21 -27.92 5.21
C ALA A 220 40.54 -28.18 5.92
N PHE A 221 40.97 -29.44 6.03
CA PHE A 221 42.31 -29.79 6.52
C PHE A 221 43.42 -29.11 5.69
N VAL A 222 43.35 -29.23 4.36
CA VAL A 222 44.35 -28.63 3.46
C VAL A 222 44.36 -27.11 3.59
N ARG A 223 43.19 -26.46 3.63
CA ARG A 223 43.09 -25.01 3.79
C ARG A 223 43.64 -24.55 5.14
N ALA A 224 43.36 -25.26 6.23
CA ALA A 224 43.83 -24.92 7.56
C ALA A 224 45.37 -24.96 7.66
N ARG A 225 46.00 -26.01 7.11
CA ARG A 225 47.47 -26.12 7.11
C ARG A 225 48.15 -25.12 6.19
N THR A 226 47.52 -24.73 5.08
CA THR A 226 48.11 -23.81 4.10
C THR A 226 47.94 -22.35 4.52
N LEU A 227 46.78 -21.99 5.06
CA LEU A 227 46.48 -20.61 5.47
C LEU A 227 46.94 -20.29 6.90
N LEU A 228 47.34 -21.31 7.67
CA LEU A 228 47.77 -21.19 9.07
C LEU A 228 46.74 -20.48 9.96
N GLN A 229 45.46 -20.66 9.67
CA GLN A 229 44.35 -20.09 10.42
C GLN A 229 43.16 -21.05 10.44
N ALA A 230 42.25 -20.84 11.38
CA ALA A 230 41.02 -21.61 11.45
C ALA A 230 40.09 -21.26 10.26
N VAL A 231 39.63 -22.29 9.56
CA VAL A 231 38.78 -22.19 8.38
C VAL A 231 37.54 -23.06 8.55
N MET A 232 36.45 -22.66 7.93
CA MET A 232 35.22 -23.43 7.87
C MET A 232 35.14 -24.21 6.54
N SER A 233 34.55 -25.40 6.60
CA SER A 233 34.16 -26.18 5.42
C SER A 233 32.76 -25.81 4.97
N ASP A 234 32.47 -26.07 3.70
CA ASP A 234 31.06 -26.06 3.27
C ASP A 234 30.32 -27.26 3.85
N TYR A 235 28.99 -27.20 3.82
CA TYR A 235 28.14 -28.33 4.17
C TYR A 235 28.16 -29.36 3.05
N GLN A 236 28.48 -30.61 3.41
CA GLN A 236 28.48 -31.73 2.48
C GLN A 236 27.83 -32.96 3.13
N LEU A 237 27.17 -33.79 2.32
CA LEU A 237 26.72 -35.11 2.75
C LEU A 237 27.88 -36.11 2.71
N TYR A 238 28.15 -36.75 3.84
CA TYR A 238 29.25 -37.71 3.98
C TYR A 238 28.75 -39.16 4.02
N PRO A 239 29.57 -40.13 3.56
CA PRO A 239 29.26 -41.55 3.67
C PRO A 239 28.87 -41.93 5.10
N GLY A 240 27.80 -42.72 5.25
CA GLY A 240 27.30 -43.16 6.55
C GLY A 240 26.50 -42.13 7.35
N ARG A 241 26.29 -40.90 6.83
CA ARG A 241 25.42 -39.89 7.44
C ARG A 241 24.14 -39.69 6.62
N SER A 242 23.03 -39.45 7.31
CA SER A 242 21.75 -39.11 6.67
C SER A 242 21.57 -37.61 6.43
N GLN A 243 22.42 -36.78 7.06
CA GLN A 243 22.39 -35.33 6.94
C GLN A 243 23.79 -34.79 6.66
N PRO A 244 23.91 -33.68 5.91
CA PRO A 244 25.15 -32.96 5.75
C PRO A 244 25.76 -32.47 7.06
N SER A 245 27.08 -32.37 7.08
CA SER A 245 27.86 -31.79 8.17
C SER A 245 28.80 -30.73 7.60
N ALA A 246 29.22 -29.80 8.45
CA ALA A 246 30.32 -28.88 8.18
C ALA A 246 31.38 -29.02 9.27
N PHE A 247 32.57 -28.49 9.02
CA PHE A 247 33.71 -28.60 9.90
C PHE A 247 34.39 -27.25 10.07
N VAL A 248 35.04 -27.07 11.22
CA VAL A 248 36.02 -26.00 11.41
C VAL A 248 37.37 -26.64 11.67
N ALA A 249 38.31 -26.40 10.76
CA ALA A 249 39.67 -26.92 10.82
C ALA A 249 40.63 -25.79 11.18
N GLY A 250 41.58 -26.04 12.07
CA GLY A 250 42.60 -25.06 12.44
C GLY A 250 43.93 -25.74 12.75
N PRO A 251 45.06 -25.07 12.48
CA PRO A 251 46.36 -25.65 12.64
C PRO A 251 46.71 -25.82 14.13
N VAL A 252 47.37 -26.93 14.44
CA VAL A 252 48.05 -27.13 15.72
C VAL A 252 49.44 -26.52 15.59
N MET A 253 49.76 -25.54 16.41
CA MET A 253 50.95 -24.69 16.24
C MET A 253 51.98 -24.92 17.34
N GLN A 254 53.22 -25.21 16.96
CA GLN A 254 54.38 -25.28 17.84
C GLN A 254 55.41 -24.26 17.39
N ASN A 255 55.70 -23.24 18.20
CA ASN A 255 56.70 -22.20 17.90
C ASN A 255 56.53 -21.54 16.52
N GLY A 256 55.28 -21.29 16.10
CA GLY A 256 54.97 -20.69 14.80
C GLY A 256 54.95 -21.66 13.61
N ILE A 257 55.21 -22.96 13.84
CA ILE A 257 55.16 -24.01 12.81
C ILE A 257 53.91 -24.86 13.04
N SER A 258 53.18 -25.20 11.96
CA SER A 258 52.06 -26.13 12.04
C SER A 258 52.57 -27.58 12.11
N VAL A 259 52.27 -28.26 13.20
CA VAL A 259 52.67 -29.67 13.45
C VAL A 259 51.52 -30.66 13.24
N GLY A 260 50.31 -30.15 13.05
CA GLY A 260 49.10 -30.94 12.78
C GLY A 260 47.88 -30.05 12.56
N VAL A 261 46.70 -30.66 12.50
CA VAL A 261 45.43 -29.94 12.31
C VAL A 261 44.38 -30.53 13.25
N ALA A 262 43.69 -29.65 13.97
CA ALA A 262 42.51 -29.97 14.74
C ALA A 262 41.26 -29.61 13.94
N ILE A 263 40.29 -30.53 13.89
CA ILE A 263 39.05 -30.34 13.15
C ILE A 263 37.86 -30.65 14.06
N VAL A 264 36.97 -29.68 14.24
CA VAL A 264 35.72 -29.87 14.98
C VAL A 264 34.57 -30.05 14.01
N GLU A 265 33.72 -31.05 14.27
CA GLU A 265 32.46 -31.25 13.53
C GLU A 265 31.42 -30.24 14.02
N LEU A 266 30.69 -29.61 13.10
CA LEU A 266 29.55 -28.76 13.42
C LEU A 266 28.25 -29.55 13.25
N GLY A 267 27.47 -29.63 14.33
CA GLY A 267 26.14 -30.25 14.30
C GLY A 267 25.06 -29.31 13.78
N ASN A 268 24.11 -29.86 13.02
CA ASN A 268 23.00 -29.11 12.43
C ASN A 268 22.05 -28.47 13.46
N ALA A 269 21.89 -29.11 14.63
CA ALA A 269 20.89 -28.70 15.62
C ALA A 269 21.11 -27.26 16.15
N GLN A 270 22.36 -26.83 16.34
CA GLN A 270 22.63 -25.48 16.84
C GLN A 270 22.27 -24.42 15.79
N VAL A 271 22.55 -24.70 14.53
CA VAL A 271 22.26 -23.83 13.39
C VAL A 271 20.75 -23.79 13.12
N PHE A 272 20.06 -24.94 13.17
CA PHE A 272 18.62 -25.03 12.93
C PHE A 272 17.81 -24.20 13.94
N ARG A 273 18.21 -24.18 15.23
CA ARG A 273 17.53 -23.37 16.24
C ARG A 273 17.50 -21.87 15.91
N VAL A 274 18.51 -21.35 15.22
CA VAL A 274 18.54 -19.94 14.81
C VAL A 274 17.42 -19.63 13.80
N PHE A 275 17.10 -20.59 12.94
CA PHE A 275 16.07 -20.48 11.89
C PHE A 275 14.66 -20.86 12.35
N GLU A 276 14.55 -21.70 13.38
CA GLU A 276 13.28 -22.06 14.02
C GLU A 276 12.76 -20.96 14.97
N ASP A 277 13.58 -19.97 15.29
CA ASP A 277 13.15 -18.80 16.04
C ASP A 277 12.46 -17.76 15.12
N TYR A 278 11.13 -17.80 15.15
CA TYR A 278 10.22 -16.92 14.40
C TYR A 278 9.82 -15.64 15.16
N SER A 279 10.53 -15.30 16.23
CA SER A 279 10.20 -14.12 17.04
C SER A 279 10.16 -12.86 16.19
N GLY A 280 9.05 -12.11 16.28
CA GLY A 280 8.84 -10.88 15.50
C GLY A 280 8.39 -11.07 14.04
N LEU A 281 8.29 -12.31 13.54
CA LEU A 281 7.88 -12.61 12.15
C LEU A 281 6.38 -12.92 11.98
N GLY A 282 5.60 -12.86 13.05
CA GLY A 282 4.16 -13.15 13.00
C GLY A 282 3.86 -14.64 12.81
N SER A 283 2.69 -14.92 12.25
CA SER A 283 2.14 -16.26 12.03
C SER A 283 2.56 -16.90 10.71
N THR A 284 2.93 -16.10 9.70
CA THR A 284 3.36 -16.60 8.39
C THR A 284 4.84 -16.39 8.11
N GLY A 285 5.48 -15.44 8.79
CA GLY A 285 6.86 -15.08 8.48
C GLY A 285 7.86 -16.15 8.88
N GLU A 286 8.92 -16.28 8.11
CA GLU A 286 9.96 -17.28 8.33
C GLU A 286 11.32 -16.81 7.82
N THR A 287 12.38 -17.39 8.38
CA THR A 287 13.73 -17.26 7.84
C THR A 287 14.08 -18.56 7.13
N VAL A 288 14.49 -18.46 5.88
CA VAL A 288 14.96 -19.61 5.10
C VAL A 288 16.36 -19.37 4.60
N VAL A 289 17.13 -20.45 4.50
CA VAL A 289 18.51 -20.43 4.00
C VAL A 289 18.72 -21.52 2.97
N ALA A 290 19.50 -21.20 1.94
CA ALA A 290 19.87 -22.16 0.92
C ALA A 290 21.34 -21.97 0.50
N MET A 291 21.98 -23.09 0.18
CA MET A 291 23.27 -23.10 -0.49
C MET A 291 23.07 -23.26 -2.01
N ARG A 292 23.97 -22.68 -2.80
CA ARG A 292 24.02 -22.93 -4.23
C ARG A 292 24.81 -24.21 -4.50
N ALA A 293 24.23 -25.11 -5.29
CA ALA A 293 24.87 -26.32 -5.79
C ALA A 293 24.68 -26.39 -7.31
N GLY A 294 25.64 -25.86 -8.07
CA GLY A 294 25.53 -25.74 -9.53
C GLY A 294 24.40 -24.80 -9.98
N GLU A 295 23.46 -25.36 -10.75
CA GLU A 295 22.25 -24.68 -11.26
C GLU A 295 21.03 -24.84 -10.34
N GLU A 296 21.21 -25.40 -9.15
CA GLU A 296 20.16 -25.52 -8.14
C GLU A 296 20.54 -24.81 -6.84
N MET A 297 19.53 -24.49 -6.03
CA MET A 297 19.68 -24.10 -4.64
C MET A 297 19.04 -25.16 -3.74
N THR A 298 19.79 -25.60 -2.74
CA THR A 298 19.34 -26.58 -1.75
C THR A 298 19.12 -25.88 -0.42
N PHE A 299 17.92 -26.00 0.14
CA PHE A 299 17.60 -25.42 1.44
C PHE A 299 18.33 -26.20 2.54
N VAL A 300 19.03 -25.51 3.42
CA VAL A 300 19.97 -26.13 4.38
C VAL A 300 19.41 -26.23 5.80
N ALA A 301 18.28 -25.58 6.07
CA ALA A 301 17.57 -25.64 7.33
C ALA A 301 16.09 -25.99 7.11
N PRO A 302 15.40 -26.53 8.12
CA PRO A 302 13.96 -26.77 8.06
C PRO A 302 13.21 -25.46 7.79
N THR A 303 12.18 -25.50 6.95
CA THR A 303 11.28 -24.35 6.78
C THR A 303 10.16 -24.39 7.82
N ARG A 304 9.47 -23.26 8.02
CA ARG A 304 8.36 -23.17 9.00
C ARG A 304 7.23 -24.15 8.68
N PHE A 305 6.99 -24.40 7.41
CA PHE A 305 5.86 -25.18 6.91
C PHE A 305 6.21 -26.63 6.55
N ASP A 306 7.48 -27.00 6.54
CA ASP A 306 7.95 -28.37 6.38
C ASP A 306 9.24 -28.61 7.20
N ARG A 307 9.10 -29.33 8.32
CA ARG A 307 10.23 -29.64 9.20
C ARG A 307 11.22 -30.65 8.61
N THR A 308 10.85 -31.32 7.53
CA THR A 308 11.69 -32.31 6.84
C THR A 308 12.44 -31.75 5.66
N SER A 309 12.24 -30.47 5.33
CA SER A 309 12.75 -29.83 4.11
C SER A 309 14.28 -29.68 4.07
N ALA A 310 14.95 -29.70 5.22
CA ALA A 310 16.39 -29.50 5.33
C ALA A 310 17.14 -30.50 4.43
N PHE A 311 17.91 -29.96 3.49
CA PHE A 311 18.68 -30.66 2.46
C PHE A 311 17.86 -31.52 1.48
N ARG A 312 16.52 -31.48 1.56
CA ARG A 312 15.60 -32.18 0.65
C ARG A 312 14.93 -31.24 -0.34
N LEU A 313 14.57 -30.04 0.11
CA LEU A 313 13.98 -29.03 -0.75
C LEU A 313 15.05 -28.42 -1.66
N LYS A 314 14.92 -28.69 -2.95
CA LYS A 314 15.78 -28.17 -4.01
C LYS A 314 14.95 -27.39 -5.03
N ILE A 315 15.47 -26.26 -5.49
CA ILE A 315 14.81 -25.41 -6.48
C ILE A 315 15.83 -25.03 -7.55
N PRO A 316 15.50 -25.14 -8.85
CA PRO A 316 16.39 -24.70 -9.92
C PRO A 316 16.56 -23.17 -9.92
N LEU A 317 17.76 -22.72 -10.27
CA LEU A 317 18.04 -21.31 -10.52
C LEU A 317 17.39 -20.89 -11.85
N GLY A 318 16.93 -19.63 -11.92
CA GLY A 318 16.30 -19.07 -13.11
C GLY A 318 14.78 -19.26 -13.21
N GLY A 319 14.17 -20.00 -12.28
CA GLY A 319 12.70 -20.12 -12.20
C GLY A 319 12.01 -18.87 -11.65
N ALA A 320 10.67 -18.84 -11.74
CA ALA A 320 9.84 -17.73 -11.24
C ALA A 320 9.58 -17.74 -9.72
N SER A 321 10.14 -18.72 -9.00
CA SER A 321 9.94 -18.89 -7.56
C SER A 321 11.19 -18.54 -6.77
N SER A 322 11.00 -18.07 -5.54
CA SER A 322 12.08 -17.77 -4.60
C SER A 322 13.11 -16.77 -5.15
N GLU A 323 12.66 -15.74 -5.88
CA GLU A 323 13.55 -14.74 -6.51
C GLU A 323 14.52 -14.10 -5.51
N GLY A 324 14.05 -13.79 -4.29
CA GLY A 324 14.89 -13.28 -3.22
C GLY A 324 16.02 -14.24 -2.87
N MET A 325 15.74 -15.55 -2.78
CA MET A 325 16.76 -16.56 -2.50
C MET A 325 17.76 -16.68 -3.65
N GLN A 326 17.29 -16.64 -4.90
CA GLN A 326 18.17 -16.68 -6.07
C GLN A 326 19.13 -15.49 -6.11
N ARG A 327 18.69 -14.30 -5.67
CA ARG A 327 19.54 -13.12 -5.53
C ARG A 327 20.52 -13.29 -4.37
N ALA A 328 20.05 -13.79 -3.23
CA ALA A 328 20.84 -14.05 -2.03
C ALA A 328 22.03 -14.99 -2.29
N VAL A 329 21.78 -16.17 -2.88
CA VAL A 329 22.82 -17.17 -3.17
C VAL A 329 23.84 -16.69 -4.23
N ARG A 330 23.53 -15.60 -4.94
CA ARG A 330 24.44 -14.92 -5.89
C ARG A 330 25.19 -13.75 -5.25
N GLY A 331 25.17 -13.63 -3.93
CA GLY A 331 25.89 -12.59 -3.19
C GLY A 331 25.16 -11.24 -3.13
N LYS A 332 23.89 -11.15 -3.56
CA LYS A 332 23.15 -9.89 -3.54
C LYS A 332 22.37 -9.73 -2.24
N ARG A 333 22.38 -8.51 -1.70
CA ARG A 333 21.48 -8.07 -0.62
C ARG A 333 20.34 -7.25 -1.22
N GLY A 334 19.16 -7.29 -0.60
CA GLY A 334 18.05 -6.46 -1.02
C GLY A 334 16.75 -6.85 -0.34
N TYR A 335 15.67 -6.28 -0.86
CA TYR A 335 14.32 -6.57 -0.42
C TYR A 335 13.35 -6.41 -1.59
N GLY A 336 12.15 -6.92 -1.42
CA GLY A 336 11.06 -6.71 -2.34
C GLY A 336 9.94 -7.73 -2.17
N GLU A 337 8.89 -7.51 -2.94
CA GLU A 337 7.83 -8.51 -3.13
C GLU A 337 8.29 -9.60 -4.10
N GLY A 338 7.78 -10.81 -3.92
CA GLY A 338 8.02 -11.91 -4.82
C GLY A 338 7.18 -13.12 -4.47
N ARG A 339 7.51 -14.26 -5.07
CA ARG A 339 6.94 -15.56 -4.69
C ARG A 339 7.97 -16.38 -3.95
N ASP A 340 7.52 -17.09 -2.94
CA ASP A 340 8.37 -18.02 -2.20
C ASP A 340 8.40 -19.43 -2.80
N TYR A 341 9.02 -20.38 -2.10
CA TYR A 341 9.08 -21.79 -2.49
C TYR A 341 7.70 -22.48 -2.49
N ARG A 342 6.70 -21.93 -1.79
CA ARG A 342 5.30 -22.41 -1.81
C ARG A 342 4.52 -21.78 -2.97
N GLY A 343 5.12 -20.86 -3.71
CA GLY A 343 4.47 -20.08 -4.76
C GLY A 343 3.57 -18.96 -4.23
N LEU A 344 3.59 -18.68 -2.92
CA LEU A 344 2.76 -17.65 -2.30
C LEU A 344 3.41 -16.26 -2.41
N PRO A 345 2.61 -15.18 -2.53
CA PRO A 345 3.13 -13.82 -2.54
C PRO A 345 3.65 -13.42 -1.16
N VAL A 346 4.92 -13.00 -1.11
CA VAL A 346 5.62 -12.63 0.12
C VAL A 346 6.34 -11.29 -0.05
N ILE A 347 6.48 -10.56 1.04
CA ILE A 347 7.49 -9.50 1.17
C ILE A 347 8.72 -10.16 1.80
N ALA A 348 9.89 -9.93 1.22
CA ALA A 348 11.12 -10.56 1.65
C ALA A 348 12.27 -9.56 1.73
N ALA A 349 13.13 -9.76 2.72
CA ALA A 349 14.47 -9.22 2.81
C ALA A 349 15.47 -10.37 2.63
N TRP A 350 16.55 -10.14 1.89
CA TRP A 350 17.52 -11.18 1.60
C TRP A 350 18.96 -10.67 1.68
N SER A 351 19.85 -11.56 2.11
CA SER A 351 21.28 -11.29 2.28
C SER A 351 22.08 -12.54 1.98
N TYR A 352 23.37 -12.36 1.71
CA TYR A 352 24.32 -13.46 1.58
C TYR A 352 25.12 -13.60 2.88
N LEU A 353 25.38 -14.83 3.29
CA LEU A 353 26.18 -15.21 4.45
C LEU A 353 27.53 -15.73 3.96
N PRO A 354 28.60 -14.92 3.94
CA PRO A 354 29.87 -15.29 3.34
C PRO A 354 30.52 -16.50 4.01
N SER A 355 30.47 -16.59 5.34
CA SER A 355 31.14 -17.68 6.07
C SER A 355 30.52 -19.06 5.82
N TYR A 356 29.24 -19.10 5.44
CA TYR A 356 28.51 -20.33 5.11
C TYR A 356 28.34 -20.55 3.61
N ARG A 357 28.60 -19.52 2.80
CA ARG A 357 28.25 -19.44 1.37
C ARG A 357 26.76 -19.67 1.10
N TRP A 358 25.91 -19.15 1.99
CA TRP A 358 24.47 -19.31 1.92
C TRP A 358 23.77 -18.02 1.51
N GLY A 359 22.67 -18.16 0.77
CA GLY A 359 21.65 -17.13 0.69
C GLY A 359 20.71 -17.27 1.87
N MET A 360 20.35 -16.15 2.50
CA MET A 360 19.33 -16.07 3.53
C MET A 360 18.20 -15.16 3.08
N VAL A 361 16.98 -15.57 3.39
CA VAL A 361 15.77 -14.79 3.11
C VAL A 361 14.90 -14.79 4.36
N VAL A 362 14.60 -13.61 4.87
CA VAL A 362 13.56 -13.38 5.88
C VAL A 362 12.35 -12.85 5.17
N LYS A 363 11.19 -13.48 5.34
CA LYS A 363 9.99 -13.14 4.58
C LYS A 363 8.73 -13.25 5.41
N GLN A 364 7.66 -12.61 4.94
CA GLN A 364 6.31 -12.70 5.49
C GLN A 364 5.28 -12.72 4.35
N ASP A 365 4.17 -13.43 4.54
CA ASP A 365 3.11 -13.48 3.52
C ASP A 365 2.44 -12.11 3.39
N VAL A 366 2.21 -11.68 2.14
CA VAL A 366 1.54 -10.41 1.83
C VAL A 366 0.15 -10.36 2.48
N GLY A 367 -0.54 -11.51 2.56
CA GLY A 367 -1.86 -11.61 3.19
C GLY A 367 -1.85 -11.22 4.67
N GLU A 368 -0.84 -11.67 5.43
CA GLU A 368 -0.70 -11.31 6.85
C GLU A 368 -0.20 -9.87 7.00
N ALA A 369 0.81 -9.47 6.23
CA ALA A 369 1.41 -8.13 6.31
C ALA A 369 0.36 -7.01 6.14
N PHE A 370 -0.65 -7.23 5.28
CA PHE A 370 -1.71 -6.26 5.01
C PHE A 370 -3.07 -6.62 5.64
N GLU A 371 -3.12 -7.61 6.53
CA GLU A 371 -4.37 -8.08 7.16
C GLU A 371 -5.10 -6.94 7.89
N LEU A 372 -4.37 -6.16 8.68
CA LEU A 372 -4.91 -5.03 9.44
C LEU A 372 -5.52 -3.96 8.53
N ILE A 373 -4.91 -3.70 7.36
CA ILE A 373 -5.43 -2.75 6.37
C ILE A 373 -6.72 -3.27 5.75
N ARG A 374 -6.84 -4.59 5.52
CA ARG A 374 -8.08 -5.19 5.02
C ARG A 374 -9.23 -5.01 6.01
N GLN A 375 -8.98 -5.22 7.30
CA GLN A 375 -9.97 -5.00 8.36
C GLN A 375 -10.38 -3.53 8.45
N GLN A 376 -9.41 -2.60 8.43
CA GLN A 376 -9.68 -1.16 8.41
C GLN A 376 -10.53 -0.76 7.20
N ARG A 377 -10.25 -1.33 6.02
CA ARG A 377 -11.00 -1.06 4.80
C ARG A 377 -12.46 -1.50 4.91
N ILE A 378 -12.73 -2.65 5.52
CA ILE A 378 -14.12 -3.13 5.74
C ILE A 378 -14.89 -2.16 6.63
N VAL A 379 -14.28 -1.73 7.74
CA VAL A 379 -14.91 -0.75 8.66
C VAL A 379 -15.21 0.56 7.93
N VAL A 380 -14.28 1.07 7.13
CA VAL A 380 -14.49 2.31 6.34
C VAL A 380 -15.61 2.14 5.31
N VAL A 381 -15.70 0.99 4.63
CA VAL A 381 -16.80 0.71 3.68
C VAL A 381 -18.16 0.67 4.39
N ILE A 382 -18.24 0.07 5.58
CA ILE A 382 -19.47 0.05 6.38
C ILE A 382 -19.86 1.48 6.78
N LEU A 383 -18.92 2.27 7.31
CA LEU A 383 -19.17 3.66 7.70
C LEU A 383 -19.62 4.52 6.50
N LEU A 384 -18.95 4.39 5.35
CA LEU A 384 -19.32 5.11 4.13
C LEU A 384 -20.72 4.71 3.64
N SER A 385 -21.07 3.42 3.73
CA SER A 385 -22.41 2.94 3.40
C SER A 385 -23.47 3.54 4.32
N LEU A 386 -23.20 3.61 5.63
CA LEU A 386 -24.09 4.25 6.61
C LEU A 386 -24.24 5.76 6.33
N THR A 387 -23.16 6.46 5.96
CA THR A 387 -23.20 7.88 5.59
C THR A 387 -24.07 8.10 4.36
N VAL A 388 -23.95 7.26 3.32
CA VAL A 388 -24.78 7.34 2.12
C VAL A 388 -26.27 7.21 2.47
N VAL A 389 -26.62 6.23 3.30
CA VAL A 389 -28.00 6.02 3.75
C VAL A 389 -28.51 7.22 4.55
N ALA A 390 -27.72 7.74 5.50
CA ALA A 390 -28.09 8.88 6.33
C ALA A 390 -28.26 10.16 5.52
N VAL A 391 -27.30 10.50 4.66
CA VAL A 391 -27.37 11.68 3.78
C VAL A 391 -28.52 11.55 2.79
N GLY A 392 -28.72 10.36 2.21
CA GLY A 392 -29.86 10.08 1.34
C GLY A 392 -31.19 10.32 2.03
N LEU A 393 -31.35 9.84 3.27
CA LEU A 393 -32.57 10.04 4.06
C LEU A 393 -32.81 11.53 4.36
N VAL A 394 -31.79 12.24 4.87
CA VAL A 394 -31.87 13.67 5.16
C VAL A 394 -32.17 14.48 3.91
N ALA A 395 -31.49 14.20 2.80
CA ALA A 395 -31.71 14.87 1.54
C ALA A 395 -33.12 14.64 0.99
N ILE A 396 -33.69 13.44 1.13
CA ILE A 396 -35.09 13.16 0.76
C ILE A 396 -36.06 13.96 1.64
N LEU A 397 -35.81 14.04 2.95
CA LEU A 397 -36.64 14.80 3.89
C LEU A 397 -36.63 16.31 3.55
N VAL A 398 -35.45 16.88 3.33
CA VAL A 398 -35.27 18.29 2.93
C VAL A 398 -35.85 18.56 1.54
N ALA A 399 -35.62 17.66 0.59
CA ALA A 399 -36.19 17.79 -0.75
C ALA A 399 -37.71 17.79 -0.72
N ARG A 400 -38.34 16.96 0.11
CA ARG A 400 -39.79 16.91 0.29
C ARG A 400 -40.34 18.13 1.03
N SER A 401 -39.63 18.64 2.05
CA SER A 401 -40.07 19.81 2.80
C SER A 401 -40.01 21.10 1.99
N LEU A 402 -39.06 21.22 1.06
CA LEU A 402 -38.91 22.41 0.21
C LEU A 402 -39.66 22.29 -1.13
N SER A 403 -39.51 21.17 -1.85
CA SER A 403 -40.03 21.06 -3.21
C SER A 403 -41.56 20.93 -3.27
N ARG A 404 -42.20 20.30 -2.27
CA ARG A 404 -43.66 20.13 -2.27
C ARG A 404 -44.40 21.47 -2.10
N PRO A 405 -44.12 22.29 -1.07
CA PRO A 405 -44.84 23.56 -0.91
C PRO A 405 -44.63 24.55 -2.05
N ILE A 406 -43.44 24.55 -2.67
CA ILE A 406 -43.15 25.41 -3.83
C ILE A 406 -43.98 24.96 -5.04
N ARG A 407 -44.11 23.64 -5.27
CA ARG A 407 -44.99 23.11 -6.33
C ARG A 407 -46.45 23.43 -6.05
N ASP A 408 -46.91 23.23 -4.81
CA ASP A 408 -48.28 23.55 -4.41
C ASP A 408 -48.58 25.04 -4.63
N ALA A 409 -47.65 25.93 -4.28
CA ALA A 409 -47.79 27.37 -4.50
C ALA A 409 -47.85 27.72 -6.00
N ALA A 410 -46.99 27.10 -6.82
CA ALA A 410 -46.99 27.29 -8.27
C ALA A 410 -48.29 26.79 -8.93
N ASP A 411 -48.79 25.63 -8.51
CA ASP A 411 -50.04 25.06 -9.01
C ASP A 411 -51.25 25.94 -8.65
N VAL A 412 -51.29 26.47 -7.43
CA VAL A 412 -52.32 27.42 -6.99
C VAL A 412 -52.25 28.70 -7.83
N ALA A 413 -51.06 29.29 -8.01
CA ALA A 413 -50.90 30.49 -8.80
C ALA A 413 -51.35 30.29 -10.26
N ASN A 414 -51.03 29.13 -10.87
CA ASN A 414 -51.47 28.78 -12.22
C ASN A 414 -53.01 28.65 -12.32
N ARG A 415 -53.66 28.06 -11.32
CA ARG A 415 -55.14 27.97 -11.27
C ARG A 415 -55.81 29.33 -11.10
N VAL A 416 -55.25 30.17 -10.23
CA VAL A 416 -55.72 31.56 -10.04
C VAL A 416 -55.56 32.36 -11.34
N ALA A 417 -54.43 32.20 -12.05
CA ALA A 417 -54.21 32.82 -13.35
C ALA A 417 -55.21 32.33 -14.43
N ALA A 418 -55.68 31.08 -14.33
CA ALA A 418 -56.75 30.53 -15.17
C ALA A 418 -58.18 30.95 -14.73
N GLY A 419 -58.31 31.79 -13.69
CA GLY A 419 -59.59 32.30 -13.19
C GLY A 419 -60.29 31.43 -12.13
N ASP A 420 -59.67 30.33 -11.70
CA ASP A 420 -60.21 29.46 -10.65
C ASP A 420 -59.77 29.93 -9.25
N LEU A 421 -60.66 30.65 -8.56
CA LEU A 421 -60.45 31.13 -7.18
C LEU A 421 -61.07 30.22 -6.11
N SER A 422 -61.48 29.00 -6.48
CA SER A 422 -62.08 28.04 -5.54
C SER A 422 -61.05 27.19 -4.78
N VAL A 423 -59.75 27.34 -5.10
CA VAL A 423 -58.67 26.49 -4.59
C VAL A 423 -58.47 26.66 -3.08
N GLN A 424 -58.53 25.55 -2.33
CA GLN A 424 -58.20 25.54 -0.91
C GLN A 424 -56.70 25.31 -0.68
N ILE A 425 -56.02 26.32 -0.17
CA ILE A 425 -54.58 26.28 0.11
C ILE A 425 -54.35 25.78 1.54
N LYS A 426 -53.80 24.57 1.66
CA LYS A 426 -53.44 23.96 2.95
C LYS A 426 -52.03 24.43 3.37
N THR A 427 -51.96 25.36 4.31
CA THR A 427 -50.69 25.90 4.83
C THR A 427 -50.09 24.99 5.92
N ARG A 428 -49.60 23.81 5.55
CA ARG A 428 -48.89 22.90 6.48
C ARG A 428 -47.37 23.06 6.47
N ALA A 429 -46.82 23.84 5.54
CA ALA A 429 -45.39 24.09 5.45
C ALA A 429 -44.94 25.15 6.47
N THR A 430 -43.75 24.96 7.05
CA THR A 430 -43.09 25.89 7.97
C THR A 430 -41.95 26.64 7.27
N GLY A 431 -41.44 27.72 7.88
CA GLY A 431 -40.37 28.54 7.31
C GLY A 431 -40.81 29.38 6.10
N GLU A 432 -39.86 29.73 5.25
CA GLU A 432 -40.03 30.59 4.06
C GLU A 432 -41.03 29.99 3.07
N ALA A 433 -41.02 28.67 2.91
CA ALA A 433 -41.96 27.94 2.07
C ALA A 433 -43.42 28.06 2.57
N GLY A 434 -43.61 28.09 3.89
CA GLY A 434 -44.90 28.36 4.53
C GLY A 434 -45.36 29.81 4.38
N GLN A 435 -44.42 30.76 4.50
CA GLN A 435 -44.69 32.18 4.27
C GLN A 435 -45.15 32.44 2.83
N LEU A 436 -44.51 31.81 1.84
CA LEU A 436 -44.92 31.88 0.43
C LEU A 436 -46.36 31.39 0.23
N LEU A 437 -46.70 30.20 0.73
CA LEU A 437 -48.07 29.66 0.62
C LEU A 437 -49.09 30.56 1.32
N THR A 438 -48.73 31.17 2.45
CA THR A 438 -49.59 32.11 3.18
C THR A 438 -49.82 33.40 2.39
N ALA A 439 -48.77 33.93 1.75
CA ALA A 439 -48.88 35.11 0.89
C ALA A 439 -49.76 34.83 -0.35
N VAL A 440 -49.56 33.69 -1.02
CA VAL A 440 -50.41 33.26 -2.15
C VAL A 440 -51.87 33.08 -1.72
N LYS A 441 -52.11 32.53 -0.52
CA LYS A 441 -53.46 32.41 0.06
C LYS A 441 -54.11 33.76 0.28
N LYS A 442 -53.38 34.72 0.85
CA LYS A 442 -53.87 36.09 1.05
C LYS A 442 -54.24 36.74 -0.28
N MET A 443 -53.34 36.68 -1.27
CA MET A 443 -53.59 37.21 -2.62
C MET A 443 -54.85 36.63 -3.26
N THR A 444 -55.07 35.31 -3.15
CA THR A 444 -56.25 34.63 -3.70
C THR A 444 -57.54 35.10 -3.02
N LEU A 445 -57.50 35.29 -1.69
CA LEU A 445 -58.64 35.80 -0.91
C LEU A 445 -58.98 37.25 -1.28
N ASP A 446 -57.96 38.09 -1.45
CA ASP A 446 -58.10 39.49 -1.84
C ASP A 446 -58.69 39.61 -3.24
N LEU A 447 -58.22 38.81 -4.22
CA LEU A 447 -58.81 38.73 -5.57
C LEU A 447 -60.27 38.29 -5.55
N LYS A 448 -60.60 37.23 -4.78
CA LYS A 448 -61.99 36.75 -4.63
C LYS A 448 -62.90 37.84 -4.05
N THR A 449 -62.39 38.60 -3.09
CA THR A 449 -63.12 39.73 -2.49
C THR A 449 -63.32 40.87 -3.48
N LEU A 450 -62.31 41.21 -4.26
CA LEU A 450 -62.41 42.24 -5.31
C LEU A 450 -63.41 41.86 -6.40
N ILE A 451 -63.37 40.62 -6.91
CA ILE A 451 -64.35 40.13 -7.89
C ILE A 451 -65.76 40.11 -7.30
N GLY A 452 -65.91 39.69 -6.04
CA GLY A 452 -67.20 39.76 -5.35
C GLY A 452 -67.72 41.19 -5.19
N LYS A 453 -66.85 42.17 -4.91
CA LYS A 453 -67.22 43.59 -4.89
C LYS A 453 -67.62 44.08 -6.29
N ILE A 454 -66.87 43.72 -7.33
CA ILE A 454 -67.18 44.08 -8.73
C ILE A 454 -68.53 43.49 -9.15
N GLN A 455 -68.80 42.22 -8.84
CA GLN A 455 -70.10 41.59 -9.12
C GLN A 455 -71.24 42.30 -8.39
N LYS A 456 -71.09 42.61 -7.10
CA LYS A 456 -72.10 43.36 -6.33
C LYS A 456 -72.33 44.76 -6.91
N SER A 457 -71.26 45.48 -7.23
CA SER A 457 -71.34 46.79 -7.88
C SER A 457 -71.99 46.70 -9.26
N SER A 458 -71.72 45.64 -10.04
CA SER A 458 -72.35 45.41 -11.34
C SER A 458 -73.84 45.09 -11.22
N VAL A 459 -74.25 44.31 -10.21
CA VAL A 459 -75.67 44.06 -9.92
C VAL A 459 -76.37 45.35 -9.50
N ALA A 460 -75.74 46.16 -8.63
CA ALA A 460 -76.25 47.46 -8.24
C ALA A 460 -76.36 48.42 -9.45
N LEU A 461 -75.35 48.44 -10.34
CA LEU A 461 -75.35 49.18 -11.60
C LEU A 461 -76.45 48.71 -12.57
N MET A 462 -76.67 47.40 -12.70
CA MET A 462 -77.78 46.88 -13.51
C MET A 462 -79.12 47.27 -12.91
N SER A 463 -79.27 47.21 -11.57
CA SER A 463 -80.48 47.64 -10.87
C SER A 463 -80.76 49.13 -11.07
N THR A 464 -79.77 49.99 -10.91
CA THR A 464 -79.92 51.42 -11.19
C THR A 464 -80.16 51.69 -12.68
N ALA A 465 -79.53 50.95 -13.59
CA ALA A 465 -79.82 51.06 -15.03
C ALA A 465 -81.26 50.64 -15.36
N THR A 466 -81.80 49.60 -14.71
CA THR A 466 -83.23 49.22 -14.87
C THR A 466 -84.17 50.26 -14.28
N GLU A 467 -83.80 50.89 -13.16
CA GLU A 467 -84.56 51.99 -12.55
C GLU A 467 -84.51 53.26 -13.42
N ILE A 468 -83.35 53.57 -14.00
CA ILE A 468 -83.16 54.64 -15.00
C ILE A 468 -83.98 54.35 -16.28
N ALA A 469 -84.00 53.10 -16.76
CA ALA A 469 -84.79 52.73 -17.93
C ALA A 469 -86.31 52.82 -17.65
N ALA A 470 -86.74 52.45 -16.44
CA ALA A 470 -88.13 52.60 -16.00
C ALA A 470 -88.53 54.07 -15.88
N THR A 471 -87.69 54.90 -15.24
CA THR A 471 -87.93 56.35 -15.14
C THR A 471 -87.86 57.05 -16.50
N SER A 472 -87.01 56.60 -17.42
CA SER A 472 -86.97 57.09 -18.80
C SER A 472 -88.24 56.75 -19.58
N ARG A 473 -88.81 55.54 -19.41
CA ARG A 473 -90.14 55.20 -19.96
C ARG A 473 -91.23 56.12 -19.39
N GLN A 474 -91.18 56.39 -18.09
CA GLN A 474 -92.10 57.31 -17.43
C GLN A 474 -91.93 58.76 -17.93
N GLN A 475 -90.70 59.19 -18.24
CA GLN A 475 -90.43 60.47 -18.90
C GLN A 475 -90.97 60.51 -20.34
N GLN A 476 -90.85 59.42 -21.09
CA GLN A 476 -91.39 59.35 -22.45
C GLN A 476 -92.92 59.37 -22.46
N GLU A 477 -93.58 58.72 -21.48
CA GLU A 477 -95.02 58.82 -21.27
C GLU A 477 -95.44 60.24 -20.91
N THR A 478 -94.75 60.89 -19.96
CA THR A 478 -95.06 62.29 -19.58
C THR A 478 -94.74 63.30 -20.68
N VAL A 479 -93.73 63.08 -21.52
CA VAL A 479 -93.46 63.91 -22.70
C VAL A 479 -94.52 63.73 -23.79
N ASN A 480 -95.06 62.51 -23.96
CA ASN A 480 -96.21 62.30 -24.85
C ASN A 480 -97.52 62.86 -24.27
N GLU A 481 -97.64 62.96 -22.95
CA GLU A 481 -98.78 63.59 -22.26
C GLU A 481 -98.78 65.12 -22.40
N TYR A 482 -97.60 65.75 -22.59
CA TYR A 482 -97.45 67.19 -22.85
C TYR A 482 -97.06 67.51 -24.31
N GLY A 483 -98.00 67.29 -25.24
CA GLY A 483 -97.99 67.96 -26.55
C GLY A 483 -98.36 69.47 -26.45
N PRO A 484 -97.99 70.35 -27.42
CA PRO A 484 -98.03 71.81 -27.21
C PRO A 484 -99.41 72.45 -27.51
N PRO A 485 -99.88 73.45 -26.73
CA PRO A 485 -100.87 74.42 -27.25
C PRO A 485 -100.75 75.87 -26.67
N PRO A 486 -101.57 76.87 -27.08
CA PRO A 486 -101.76 77.47 -28.41
C PRO A 486 -101.66 79.03 -28.42
N ALA A 487 -101.86 79.66 -29.59
CA ALA A 487 -101.70 81.10 -29.87
C ALA A 487 -102.87 82.04 -29.43
N ARG A 488 -102.52 83.34 -29.23
CA ARG A 488 -103.26 84.53 -28.71
C ARG A 488 -104.59 84.93 -29.38
N ARG A 489 -105.43 85.75 -28.67
CA ARG A 489 -106.13 86.98 -29.17
C ARG A 489 -106.84 87.84 -28.06
N PRO A 490 -107.33 89.09 -28.29
CA PRO A 490 -106.78 90.36 -27.71
C PRO A 490 -107.84 91.26 -26.95
N PRO A 491 -107.81 92.64 -26.90
CA PRO A 491 -107.51 93.46 -25.69
C PRO A 491 -108.54 94.60 -25.31
N ARG A 492 -108.18 95.45 -24.31
CA ARG A 492 -108.53 96.90 -24.02
C ARG A 492 -109.32 97.20 -22.71
N PRO A 493 -109.33 98.45 -22.16
CA PRO A 493 -108.28 99.47 -22.01
C PRO A 493 -108.25 100.25 -20.64
N SER A 494 -107.06 100.83 -20.35
CA SER A 494 -106.68 102.13 -19.69
C SER A 494 -107.38 102.79 -18.47
N ARG A 495 -106.57 103.17 -17.45
CA ARG A 495 -106.06 104.55 -17.13
C ARG A 495 -105.34 104.58 -15.75
N SER A 496 -104.05 104.96 -15.69
CA SER A 496 -103.47 106.24 -15.17
C SER A 496 -103.59 106.42 -13.64
N ARG A 497 -102.57 106.78 -12.83
CA ARG A 497 -101.49 107.79 -12.95
C ARG A 497 -100.26 107.45 -12.06
N ARG A 498 -99.11 107.96 -12.51
CA ARG A 498 -97.82 108.30 -11.84
C ARG A 498 -97.98 109.34 -10.70
N PRO A 499 -96.91 109.92 -10.08
CA PRO A 499 -95.45 109.60 -10.04
C PRO A 499 -94.78 109.74 -8.64
N ALA A 500 -93.48 109.42 -8.51
CA ALA A 500 -92.43 110.30 -7.92
C ALA A 500 -91.04 109.60 -7.90
N ARG A 501 -89.99 110.43 -7.79
CA ARG A 501 -88.56 110.23 -8.09
C ARG A 501 -87.67 110.24 -6.83
N ASN A 502 -86.37 109.98 -7.05
CA ASN A 502 -85.12 110.38 -6.35
C ASN A 502 -84.52 109.37 -5.34
N CYS A 503 -83.28 108.87 -5.57
CA CYS A 503 -81.93 109.42 -5.27
C CYS A 503 -81.65 109.42 -3.74
N SER A 504 -80.47 109.14 -3.16
CA SER A 504 -79.06 108.98 -3.57
C SER A 504 -78.24 108.51 -2.33
N ALA A 505 -76.95 108.23 -2.51
CA ALA A 505 -75.95 107.69 -1.57
C ALA A 505 -75.63 108.56 -0.31
N PRO A 506 -74.68 108.12 0.54
CA PRO A 506 -73.25 108.41 0.30
C PRO A 506 -72.32 107.19 0.24
#